data_AF-A0A8T6S8G6-F1
#
_entry.id   AF-A0A8T6S8G6-F1
#
_cell.length_a   1.000
_cell.length_b   1.000
_cell.length_c   1.000
_cell.angle_alpha   90.00
_cell.angle_beta   90.00
_cell.angle_gamma   90.00
#
_symmetry.space_group_name_H-M   'P 1'
#
loop_
_entity.id
_entity.type
_entity.pdbx_description
1 polymer ?
#
loop_
_entity_poly.entity_id
_entity_poly.type
_entity_poly.pdbx_seq_one_letter_code
_entity_poly.pdbx_strand_id
1 'polypeptide(L)'
;MDVEVSKKKTIVLKPAVSKDEIEETVEKKKTDAFGTIFTRPKQEEITISSLDLYYEPYWLVSGTYSVDYFRTNIYEINTEDTVKEVKIADQVFPVKLESGTWGKIKRGMTGGEKNNKLEIPVEEHVIFDVEDETTLNGHGTEAKFDYTIETRTIESYPERILEDNKDKVRSSKINQNEIIDKLVNMLQEDVDKDVKMIKEKVVIDKLSEIFIPIYEARCIDSKNKVKILRIDAVKRKVIS
;
A
#
# COMPACT_ATOMS: atom_id res chain seq x y z
N MET A 1 -20.96 -1.90 -8.94
CA MET A 1 -19.61 -1.36 -9.23
C MET A 1 -19.28 -1.39 -10.71
N ASP A 2 -19.06 -0.22 -11.31
CA ASP A 2 -18.39 -0.06 -12.61
C ASP A 2 -16.88 0.08 -12.39
N VAL A 3 -16.05 -0.57 -13.22
CA VAL A 3 -14.59 -0.57 -13.07
C VAL A 3 -13.93 -0.21 -14.39
N GLU A 4 -13.30 0.96 -14.44
CA GLU A 4 -12.51 1.42 -15.58
C GLU A 4 -11.01 1.25 -15.27
N VAL A 5 -10.26 0.69 -16.23
CA VAL A 5 -8.83 0.39 -16.02
C VAL A 5 -8.00 1.03 -17.12
N SER A 6 -7.01 1.85 -16.72
CA SER A 6 -6.06 2.41 -17.66
C SER A 6 -5.15 1.35 -18.28
N LYS A 7 -4.60 1.66 -19.46
CA LYS A 7 -3.69 0.74 -20.15
C LYS A 7 -2.42 0.52 -19.31
N LYS A 8 -2.07 -0.76 -19.11
CA LYS A 8 -0.80 -1.14 -18.47
C LYS A 8 0.39 -0.47 -19.15
N LYS A 9 1.27 0.13 -18.34
CA LYS A 9 2.57 0.66 -18.76
C LYS A 9 3.69 -0.25 -18.24
N THR A 10 4.70 -0.48 -19.08
CA THR A 10 5.92 -1.18 -18.68
C THR A 10 7.04 -0.16 -18.54
N ILE A 11 7.76 -0.22 -17.42
CA ILE A 11 8.85 0.69 -17.08
C ILE A 11 10.05 -0.16 -16.67
N VAL A 12 11.24 0.20 -17.13
CA VAL A 12 12.50 -0.42 -16.67
C VAL A 12 13.36 0.69 -16.11
N LEU A 13 13.85 0.54 -14.88
CA LEU A 13 14.76 1.52 -14.29
C LEU A 13 16.18 1.33 -14.84
N LYS A 14 16.87 2.44 -15.08
CA LYS A 14 18.28 2.47 -15.47
C LYS A 14 19.16 2.17 -14.26
N PRO A 15 20.18 1.30 -14.40
CA PRO A 15 21.25 1.20 -13.42
C PRO A 15 21.90 2.57 -13.20
N ALA A 16 22.08 2.95 -11.94
CA ALA A 16 22.77 4.18 -11.55
C ALA A 16 24.28 3.97 -11.37
N VAL A 17 24.78 2.75 -11.58
CA VAL A 17 26.20 2.36 -11.45
C VAL A 17 26.63 1.50 -12.62
N SER A 18 27.91 1.59 -12.94
CA SER A 18 28.58 0.73 -13.91
C SER A 18 28.80 -0.69 -13.36
N LYS A 19 29.08 -1.63 -14.26
CA LYS A 19 29.42 -3.01 -13.89
C LYS A 19 30.69 -3.06 -13.03
N ASP A 20 31.69 -2.24 -13.34
CA ASP A 20 32.97 -2.20 -12.61
C ASP A 20 32.75 -1.75 -11.15
N GLU A 21 31.90 -0.74 -10.92
CA GLU A 21 31.52 -0.31 -9.56
C GLU A 21 30.78 -1.42 -8.79
N ILE A 22 29.97 -2.22 -9.49
CA ILE A 22 29.30 -3.38 -8.90
C ILE A 22 30.33 -4.45 -8.54
N GLU A 23 31.25 -4.80 -9.45
CA GLU A 23 32.32 -5.77 -9.20
C GLU A 23 33.16 -5.37 -7.98
N GLU A 24 33.51 -4.08 -7.85
CA GLU A 24 34.22 -3.54 -6.68
C GLU A 24 33.37 -3.67 -5.40
N THR A 25 32.06 -3.37 -5.49
CA THR A 25 31.15 -3.50 -4.35
C THR A 25 31.02 -4.96 -3.91
N VAL A 26 30.89 -5.89 -4.85
CA VAL A 26 30.83 -7.33 -4.58
C VAL A 26 32.13 -7.77 -3.92
N GLU A 27 33.30 -7.40 -4.44
CA GLU A 27 34.58 -7.79 -3.84
C GLU A 27 34.72 -7.27 -2.40
N LYS A 28 34.30 -6.05 -2.12
CA LYS A 28 34.31 -5.49 -0.76
C LYS A 28 33.31 -6.19 0.18
N LYS A 29 32.17 -6.65 -0.34
CA LYS A 29 31.01 -7.11 0.45
C LYS A 29 30.73 -8.61 0.38
N LYS A 30 31.47 -9.39 -0.42
CA LYS A 30 31.20 -10.83 -0.67
C LYS A 30 31.20 -11.67 0.59
N THR A 31 31.96 -11.25 1.59
CA THR A 31 32.03 -11.91 2.90
C THR A 31 30.78 -11.62 3.78
N ASP A 32 30.01 -10.55 3.53
CA ASP A 32 28.81 -10.14 4.31
C ASP A 32 27.75 -11.24 4.34
N ALA A 33 27.65 -12.01 3.26
CA ALA A 33 26.63 -13.04 3.12
C ALA A 33 26.91 -14.31 3.96
N PHE A 34 28.09 -14.44 4.57
CA PHE A 34 28.54 -15.69 5.20
C PHE A 34 28.52 -15.68 6.73
N GLY A 35 28.35 -14.53 7.37
CA GLY A 35 28.28 -14.44 8.82
C GLY A 35 28.55 -13.04 9.36
N THR A 36 28.56 -12.96 10.69
CA THR A 36 28.92 -11.75 11.44
C THR A 36 30.43 -11.55 11.47
N ILE A 37 30.90 -10.38 11.92
CA ILE A 37 32.33 -9.96 11.89
C ILE A 37 33.29 -11.04 12.44
N PHE A 38 32.89 -11.80 13.46
CA PHE A 38 33.74 -12.83 14.09
C PHE A 38 33.67 -14.22 13.43
N THR A 39 32.64 -14.51 12.64
CA THR A 39 32.41 -15.83 12.01
C THR A 39 32.63 -15.82 10.51
N ARG A 40 32.77 -14.62 9.95
CA ARG A 40 32.92 -14.37 8.54
C ARG A 40 34.29 -14.86 8.03
N PRO A 41 34.33 -15.58 6.89
CA PRO A 41 35.59 -16.01 6.27
C PRO A 41 36.38 -14.82 5.71
N LYS A 42 37.66 -15.04 5.39
CA LYS A 42 38.48 -14.00 4.75
C LYS A 42 38.04 -13.75 3.31
N GLN A 43 38.42 -12.58 2.76
CA GLN A 43 38.07 -12.23 1.38
C GLN A 43 38.63 -13.24 0.37
N GLU A 44 39.86 -13.71 0.59
CA GLU A 44 40.56 -14.64 -0.31
C GLU A 44 39.96 -16.06 -0.24
N GLU A 45 39.20 -16.37 0.81
CA GLU A 45 38.48 -17.63 0.98
C GLU A 45 37.14 -17.64 0.25
N ILE A 46 36.73 -16.53 -0.35
CA ILE A 46 35.51 -16.40 -1.15
C ILE A 46 35.83 -16.14 -2.61
N THR A 47 35.34 -17.05 -3.44
CA THR A 47 35.35 -16.90 -4.90
C THR A 47 33.99 -16.40 -5.40
N ILE A 48 34.01 -15.44 -6.32
CA ILE A 48 32.82 -14.99 -7.06
C ILE A 48 32.70 -15.87 -8.30
N SER A 49 31.69 -16.76 -8.34
CA SER A 49 31.46 -17.69 -9.44
C SER A 49 30.70 -17.08 -10.60
N SER A 50 29.85 -16.08 -10.35
CA SER A 50 29.15 -15.31 -11.37
C SER A 50 28.67 -13.98 -10.81
N LEU A 51 28.43 -13.04 -11.73
CA LEU A 51 27.79 -11.77 -11.47
C LEU A 51 26.82 -11.49 -12.62
N ASP A 52 25.53 -11.67 -12.35
CA ASP A 52 24.47 -11.56 -13.34
C ASP A 52 23.52 -10.40 -12.99
N LEU A 53 23.05 -9.68 -14.01
CA LEU A 53 22.00 -8.66 -13.86
C LEU A 53 20.64 -9.31 -14.06
N TYR A 54 19.73 -9.13 -13.11
CA TYR A 54 18.33 -9.55 -13.17
C TYR A 54 17.40 -8.34 -13.14
N TYR A 55 16.20 -8.51 -13.67
CA TYR A 55 15.14 -7.50 -13.64
C TYR A 55 13.97 -7.99 -12.79
N GLU A 56 13.69 -7.30 -11.69
CA GLU A 56 12.64 -7.70 -10.73
C GLU A 56 11.39 -6.84 -10.86
N PRO A 57 10.19 -7.44 -11.01
CA PRO A 57 8.96 -6.70 -11.21
C PRO A 57 8.40 -6.16 -9.89
N TYR A 58 7.90 -4.94 -9.98
CA TYR A 58 7.05 -4.25 -9.01
C TYR A 58 5.84 -3.69 -9.75
N TRP A 59 4.74 -3.51 -9.03
CA TRP A 59 3.51 -2.93 -9.55
C TRP A 59 3.22 -1.66 -8.79
N LEU A 60 3.15 -0.54 -9.50
CA LEU A 60 2.67 0.74 -8.96
C LEU A 60 1.28 0.98 -9.52
N VAL A 61 0.29 0.99 -8.63
CA VAL A 61 -1.12 1.10 -9.01
C VAL A 61 -1.81 2.14 -8.14
N SER A 62 -2.50 3.06 -8.80
CA SER A 62 -3.35 4.06 -8.14
C SER A 62 -4.73 4.06 -8.77
N GLY A 63 -5.69 4.59 -8.03
CA GLY A 63 -7.04 4.74 -8.53
C GLY A 63 -7.92 5.57 -7.60
N THR A 64 -9.13 5.81 -8.09
CA THR A 64 -10.18 6.55 -7.40
C THR A 64 -11.40 5.66 -7.24
N TYR A 65 -11.99 5.66 -6.05
CA TYR A 65 -13.30 5.09 -5.77
C TYR A 65 -14.30 6.21 -5.52
N SER A 66 -15.31 6.30 -6.37
CA SER A 66 -16.38 7.29 -6.31
C SER A 66 -17.69 6.64 -5.93
N VAL A 67 -18.32 7.14 -4.88
CA VAL A 67 -19.61 6.65 -4.39
C VAL A 67 -20.64 7.74 -4.23
N ASP A 68 -21.88 7.34 -4.44
CA ASP A 68 -23.08 8.15 -4.28
C ASP A 68 -24.16 7.23 -3.68
N TYR A 69 -24.56 7.49 -2.44
CA TYR A 69 -25.54 6.66 -1.74
C TYR A 69 -26.37 7.43 -0.70
N PHE A 70 -27.50 6.86 -0.32
CA PHE A 70 -28.26 7.31 0.87
C PHE A 70 -27.99 6.39 2.06
N ARG A 71 -27.76 6.98 3.24
CA ARG A 71 -27.71 6.25 4.52
C ARG A 71 -28.61 6.87 5.57
N THR A 72 -29.11 6.04 6.48
CA THR A 72 -29.81 6.49 7.68
C THR A 72 -28.78 6.76 8.77
N ASN A 73 -28.92 7.89 9.47
CA ASN A 73 -28.07 8.23 10.61
C ASN A 73 -28.91 8.83 11.74
N ILE A 74 -28.32 8.97 12.93
CA ILE A 74 -28.93 9.63 14.09
C ILE A 74 -28.01 10.76 14.54
N TYR A 75 -28.51 11.99 14.51
CA TYR A 75 -27.82 13.13 15.09
C TYR A 75 -28.23 13.33 16.54
N GLU A 76 -27.23 13.54 17.40
CA GLU A 76 -27.46 13.85 18.81
C GLU A 76 -27.33 15.36 19.05
N ILE A 77 -28.37 15.97 19.62
CA ILE A 77 -28.30 17.33 20.16
C ILE A 77 -28.35 17.24 21.68
N ASN A 78 -27.34 17.81 22.34
CA ASN A 78 -27.36 17.99 23.78
C ASN A 78 -28.26 19.17 24.15
N THR A 79 -29.17 18.96 25.08
CA THR A 79 -30.04 20.01 25.62
C THR A 79 -29.90 20.09 27.13
N GLU A 80 -30.33 21.19 27.73
CA GLU A 80 -30.42 21.30 29.19
C GLU A 80 -31.36 20.24 29.77
N ASP A 81 -31.14 19.87 31.03
CA ASP A 81 -31.96 18.87 31.75
C ASP A 81 -33.44 19.27 31.91
N THR A 82 -33.73 20.56 31.80
CA THR A 82 -35.09 21.12 31.88
C THR A 82 -35.88 21.00 30.56
N VAL A 83 -35.21 20.75 29.43
CA VAL A 83 -35.83 20.65 28.10
C VAL A 83 -36.49 19.28 27.95
N LYS A 84 -37.79 19.27 27.65
CA LYS A 84 -38.60 18.02 27.50
C LYS A 84 -38.83 17.60 26.06
N GLU A 85 -38.91 18.57 25.15
CA GLU A 85 -39.12 18.36 23.73
C GLU A 85 -38.47 19.49 22.95
N VAL A 86 -38.05 19.19 21.73
CA VAL A 86 -37.49 20.17 20.80
C VAL A 86 -38.31 20.12 19.51
N LYS A 87 -38.78 21.28 19.04
CA LYS A 87 -39.48 21.40 17.76
C LYS A 87 -38.52 21.90 16.69
N ILE A 88 -38.39 21.15 15.60
CA ILE A 88 -37.57 21.52 14.44
C ILE A 88 -38.49 21.51 13.22
N ALA A 89 -38.63 22.68 12.58
CA ALA A 89 -39.68 22.93 11.60
C ALA A 89 -41.05 22.48 12.14
N ASP A 90 -41.73 21.54 11.46
CA ASP A 90 -43.04 21.05 11.86
C ASP A 90 -43.02 19.74 12.66
N GLN A 91 -41.84 19.22 12.98
CA GLN A 91 -41.68 17.97 13.74
C GLN A 91 -41.31 18.24 15.21
N VAL A 92 -41.83 17.40 16.11
CA VAL A 92 -41.54 17.45 17.54
C VAL A 92 -40.72 16.21 17.91
N PHE A 93 -39.53 16.44 18.44
CA PHE A 93 -38.62 15.39 18.87
C PHE A 93 -38.59 15.34 20.41
N PRO A 94 -38.97 14.21 21.03
CA PRO A 94 -38.91 14.06 22.47
C PRO A 94 -37.48 13.84 22.93
N VAL A 95 -37.12 14.45 24.06
CA VAL A 95 -35.83 14.18 24.72
C VAL A 95 -35.93 12.83 25.45
N LYS A 96 -34.97 11.93 25.24
CA LYS A 96 -34.91 10.65 25.98
C LYS A 96 -34.54 10.93 27.45
N LEU A 97 -35.51 10.85 28.34
CA LEU A 97 -35.28 10.84 29.79
C LEU A 97 -34.78 9.45 30.20
N GLU A 98 -33.61 9.34 30.83
CA GLU A 98 -33.20 8.09 31.49
C GLU A 98 -34.22 7.72 32.58
N SER A 99 -35.15 6.82 32.24
CA SER A 99 -36.21 6.36 33.13
C SER A 99 -35.77 5.12 33.89
N GLY A 100 -35.39 5.29 35.16
CA GLY A 100 -35.12 4.20 36.09
C GLY A 100 -34.72 4.67 37.48
N THR A 101 -35.04 3.90 38.52
CA THR A 101 -34.62 4.14 39.92
C THR A 101 -33.10 4.20 40.06
N TRP A 102 -32.38 3.41 39.27
CA TRP A 102 -30.91 3.43 39.19
C TRP A 102 -30.34 4.70 38.52
N GLY A 103 -31.02 5.25 37.52
CA GLY A 103 -30.66 6.53 36.90
C GLY A 103 -30.87 7.72 37.84
N LYS A 104 -31.81 7.63 38.80
CA LYS A 104 -31.99 8.63 39.87
C LYS A 104 -30.88 8.56 40.93
N ILE A 105 -30.34 7.37 41.19
CA ILE A 105 -29.27 7.15 42.18
C ILE A 105 -27.92 7.65 41.64
N LYS A 106 -27.57 7.37 40.36
CA LYS A 106 -26.37 7.94 39.73
C LYS A 106 -26.40 9.48 39.66
N ARG A 107 -27.57 10.06 39.39
CA ARG A 107 -27.81 11.52 39.36
C ARG A 107 -27.48 12.25 40.66
N GLY A 108 -27.45 11.56 41.80
CA GLY A 108 -27.10 12.13 43.10
C GLY A 108 -25.62 12.06 43.47
N MET A 109 -24.82 11.22 42.79
CA MET A 109 -23.45 10.89 43.22
C MET A 109 -22.34 11.50 42.35
N THR A 110 -22.62 11.86 41.10
CA THR A 110 -21.62 12.45 40.19
C THR A 110 -22.03 13.85 39.80
N GLY A 111 -21.32 14.87 40.28
CA GLY A 111 -21.53 16.29 39.93
C GLY A 111 -21.13 16.66 38.49
N GLY A 112 -21.42 15.78 37.51
CA GLY A 112 -21.20 16.05 36.09
C GLY A 112 -22.40 16.78 35.46
N GLU A 113 -22.13 17.58 34.44
CA GLU A 113 -23.15 18.35 33.70
C GLU A 113 -24.29 17.45 33.20
N LYS A 114 -25.52 17.91 33.47
CA LYS A 114 -26.77 17.21 33.20
C LYS A 114 -27.27 17.60 31.81
N ASN A 115 -26.76 16.93 30.79
CA ASN A 115 -27.24 17.17 29.43
C ASN A 115 -28.18 16.05 29.00
N ASN A 116 -29.39 16.45 28.64
CA ASN A 116 -30.39 15.63 27.98
C ASN A 116 -29.95 15.39 26.52
N LYS A 117 -30.28 14.22 25.95
CA LYS A 117 -29.96 13.89 24.56
C LYS A 117 -31.22 13.77 23.71
N LEU A 118 -31.24 14.54 22.63
CA LEU A 118 -32.22 14.46 21.56
C LEU A 118 -31.62 13.63 20.42
N GLU A 119 -32.29 12.56 20.03
CA GLU A 119 -31.93 11.78 18.84
C GLU A 119 -32.81 12.21 17.67
N ILE A 120 -32.18 12.67 16.59
CA ILE A 120 -32.85 13.08 15.37
C ILE A 120 -32.49 12.08 14.28
N PRO A 121 -33.42 11.20 13.84
CA PRO A 121 -33.19 10.36 12.67
C PRO A 121 -33.10 11.22 11.42
N VAL A 122 -32.06 11.00 10.63
CA VAL A 122 -31.82 11.70 9.37
C VAL A 122 -31.51 10.69 8.27
N GLU A 123 -31.82 11.08 7.03
CA GLU A 123 -31.33 10.40 5.83
C GLU A 123 -30.30 11.31 5.18
N GLU A 124 -29.07 10.82 5.06
CA GLU A 124 -27.96 11.54 4.46
C GLU A 124 -27.76 11.07 3.02
N HIS A 125 -27.68 12.02 2.09
CA HIS A 125 -27.15 11.79 0.75
C HIS A 125 -25.63 11.98 0.80
N VAL A 126 -24.89 10.89 0.71
CA VAL A 126 -23.43 10.86 0.84
C VAL A 126 -22.80 10.70 -0.53
N ILE A 127 -21.88 11.62 -0.86
CA ILE A 127 -21.08 11.60 -2.08
C ILE A 127 -19.63 11.88 -1.69
N PHE A 128 -18.72 10.98 -2.04
CA PHE A 128 -17.28 11.22 -1.86
C PHE A 128 -16.45 10.41 -2.86
N ASP A 129 -15.21 10.86 -3.01
CA ASP A 129 -14.16 10.20 -3.76
C ASP A 129 -13.02 9.84 -2.80
N VAL A 130 -12.53 8.60 -2.87
CA VAL A 130 -11.32 8.14 -2.19
C VAL A 130 -10.28 7.91 -3.26
N GLU A 131 -9.10 8.50 -3.11
CA GLU A 131 -7.94 8.26 -3.97
C GLU A 131 -6.86 7.59 -3.16
N ASP A 132 -6.24 6.56 -3.72
CA ASP A 132 -5.13 5.88 -3.06
C ASP A 132 -4.18 5.22 -4.08
N GLU A 133 -2.96 4.93 -3.62
CA GLU A 133 -1.89 4.31 -4.39
C GLU A 133 -1.21 3.23 -3.55
N THR A 134 -0.97 2.06 -4.16
CA THR A 134 -0.19 0.99 -3.53
C THR A 134 0.93 0.52 -4.44
N THR A 135 1.99 0.01 -3.83
CA THR A 135 3.06 -0.69 -4.54
C THR A 135 3.17 -2.13 -4.09
N LEU A 136 3.14 -3.05 -5.04
CA LEU A 136 3.29 -4.49 -4.80
C LEU A 136 4.59 -4.99 -5.42
N ASN A 137 5.30 -5.89 -4.73
CA ASN A 137 6.39 -6.63 -5.37
C ASN A 137 5.85 -7.69 -6.34
N GLY A 138 6.75 -8.39 -7.04
CA GLY A 138 6.40 -9.49 -7.95
C GLY A 138 5.62 -10.65 -7.33
N HIS A 139 5.49 -10.72 -6.00
CA HIS A 139 4.68 -11.70 -5.29
C HIS A 139 3.31 -11.17 -4.84
N GLY A 140 2.97 -9.92 -5.16
CA GLY A 140 1.73 -9.29 -4.72
C GLY A 140 1.73 -8.84 -3.26
N THR A 141 2.90 -8.80 -2.62
CA THR A 141 3.04 -8.27 -1.25
C THR A 141 3.34 -6.78 -1.34
N GLU A 142 2.68 -6.00 -0.49
CA GLU A 142 2.96 -4.57 -0.39
C GLU A 142 4.44 -4.33 -0.07
N ALA A 143 5.04 -3.37 -0.76
CA ALA A 143 6.45 -3.09 -0.65
C ALA A 143 6.71 -1.60 -0.76
N LYS A 144 7.67 -1.12 0.04
CA LYS A 144 8.11 0.27 -0.03
C LYS A 144 8.78 0.54 -1.38
N PHE A 145 8.29 1.56 -2.09
CA PHE A 145 8.81 1.94 -3.40
C PHE A 145 9.50 3.31 -3.34
N ASP A 146 10.79 3.28 -3.00
CA ASP A 146 11.61 4.50 -2.93
C ASP A 146 12.44 4.69 -4.22
N TYR A 147 11.81 4.72 -5.40
CA TYR A 147 12.51 4.97 -6.67
C TYR A 147 11.90 6.16 -7.39
N THR A 148 12.77 6.99 -7.97
CA THR A 148 12.35 8.11 -8.82
C THR A 148 12.04 7.62 -10.22
N ILE A 149 10.82 7.85 -10.71
CA ILE A 149 10.38 7.52 -12.07
C ILE A 149 10.34 8.78 -12.92
N GLU A 150 11.40 9.04 -13.68
CA GLU A 150 11.55 10.20 -14.56
C GLU A 150 12.28 9.77 -15.84
N THR A 151 12.16 10.55 -16.92
CA THR A 151 12.79 10.25 -18.23
C THR A 151 14.27 9.89 -18.16
N ARG A 152 15.02 10.48 -17.23
CA ARG A 152 16.46 10.22 -17.02
C ARG A 152 16.76 8.92 -16.26
N THR A 153 15.82 8.43 -15.45
CA THR A 153 15.98 7.24 -14.59
C THR A 153 15.35 5.98 -15.18
N ILE A 154 14.62 6.11 -16.29
CA ILE A 154 13.98 4.98 -16.98
C ILE A 154 14.64 4.70 -18.33
N GLU A 155 14.57 3.45 -18.77
CA GLU A 155 14.98 3.04 -20.11
C GLU A 155 14.04 3.57 -21.19
N SER A 156 14.59 3.97 -22.33
CA SER A 156 13.81 4.52 -23.44
C SER A 156 13.02 3.47 -24.22
N TYR A 157 13.45 2.19 -24.15
CA TYR A 157 12.86 1.06 -24.86
C TYR A 157 12.72 -0.14 -23.92
N PRO A 158 11.83 -0.06 -22.91
CA PRO A 158 11.76 -1.05 -21.84
C PRO A 158 11.47 -2.46 -22.36
N GLU A 159 10.57 -2.61 -23.33
CA GLU A 159 10.24 -3.92 -23.91
C GLU A 159 11.44 -4.58 -24.58
N ARG A 160 12.28 -3.79 -25.27
CA ARG A 160 13.50 -4.30 -25.89
C ARG A 160 14.52 -4.76 -24.84
N ILE A 161 14.73 -3.97 -23.78
CA ILE A 161 15.63 -4.34 -22.69
C ILE A 161 15.20 -5.66 -22.05
N LEU A 162 13.89 -5.85 -21.85
CA LEU A 162 13.36 -7.08 -21.26
C LEU A 162 13.47 -8.29 -22.20
N GLU A 163 13.21 -8.13 -23.51
CA GLU A 163 13.35 -9.23 -24.47
C GLU A 163 14.83 -9.63 -24.67
N ASP A 164 15.74 -8.65 -24.73
CA ASP A 164 17.18 -8.90 -24.85
C ASP A 164 17.74 -9.62 -23.60
N ASN A 165 17.05 -9.56 -22.46
CA ASN A 165 17.43 -10.18 -21.18
C ASN A 165 16.42 -11.21 -20.68
N LYS A 166 15.66 -11.85 -21.56
CA LYS A 166 14.48 -12.67 -21.22
C LYS A 166 14.72 -13.73 -20.14
N ASP A 167 15.88 -14.37 -20.13
CA ASP A 167 16.28 -15.39 -19.13
C ASP A 167 16.63 -14.79 -17.76
N LYS A 168 16.83 -13.47 -17.69
CA LYS A 168 17.15 -12.68 -16.49
C LYS A 168 15.99 -11.80 -16.03
N VAL A 169 14.85 -11.82 -16.71
CA VAL A 169 13.63 -11.16 -16.23
C VAL A 169 12.89 -12.10 -15.27
N ARG A 170 12.67 -11.66 -14.03
CA ARG A 170 11.85 -12.41 -13.07
C ARG A 170 10.38 -12.24 -13.42
N SER A 171 9.62 -13.33 -13.41
CA SER A 171 8.18 -13.30 -13.64
C SER A 171 7.43 -12.76 -12.43
N SER A 172 6.43 -11.90 -12.66
CA SER A 172 5.43 -11.61 -11.64
C SER A 172 4.58 -12.85 -11.38
N LYS A 173 4.36 -13.18 -10.10
CA LYS A 173 3.52 -14.31 -9.67
C LYS A 173 2.07 -13.91 -9.41
N ILE A 174 1.79 -12.61 -9.43
CA ILE A 174 0.45 -12.04 -9.27
C ILE A 174 -0.03 -11.54 -10.64
N ASN A 175 -1.31 -11.74 -10.93
CA ASN A 175 -1.92 -11.27 -12.18
C ASN A 175 -2.58 -9.89 -12.03
N GLN A 176 -2.95 -9.28 -13.16
CA GLN A 176 -3.53 -7.92 -13.18
C GLN A 176 -4.81 -7.79 -12.35
N ASN A 177 -5.70 -8.80 -12.35
CA ASN A 177 -6.95 -8.72 -11.60
C ASN A 177 -6.67 -8.75 -10.09
N GLU A 178 -5.77 -9.62 -9.64
CA GLU A 178 -5.38 -9.69 -8.21
C GLU A 178 -4.75 -8.38 -7.72
N ILE A 179 -4.03 -7.66 -8.59
CA ILE A 179 -3.46 -6.34 -8.27
C ILE A 179 -4.57 -5.29 -8.14
N ILE A 180 -5.52 -5.28 -9.09
CA ILE A 180 -6.65 -4.36 -9.06
C ILE A 180 -7.51 -4.61 -7.83
N ASP A 181 -7.81 -5.87 -7.52
CA ASP A 181 -8.61 -6.25 -6.35
C ASP A 181 -7.96 -5.77 -5.05
N LYS A 182 -6.64 -5.82 -4.93
CA LYS A 182 -5.93 -5.29 -3.75
C LYS A 182 -6.15 -3.79 -3.58
N LEU A 183 -6.02 -3.01 -4.65
CA LEU A 183 -6.27 -1.56 -4.61
C LEU A 183 -7.75 -1.26 -4.32
N VAL A 184 -8.69 -1.98 -4.95
CA VAL A 184 -10.13 -1.80 -4.71
C VAL A 184 -10.48 -2.05 -3.25
N ASN A 185 -9.95 -3.12 -2.65
CA ASN A 185 -10.20 -3.42 -1.24
C ASN A 185 -9.70 -2.30 -0.31
N MET A 186 -8.55 -1.68 -0.63
CA MET A 186 -8.00 -0.55 0.11
C MET A 186 -8.88 0.69 -0.02
N LEU A 187 -9.30 1.03 -1.24
CA LEU A 187 -10.19 2.16 -1.51
C LEU A 187 -11.58 2.04 -0.84
N GLN A 188 -12.01 0.81 -0.55
CA GLN A 188 -13.33 0.51 0.01
C GLN A 188 -13.33 0.25 1.52
N GLU A 189 -12.19 0.34 2.20
CA GLU A 189 -12.03 -0.11 3.60
C GLU A 189 -13.02 0.56 4.56
N ASP A 190 -13.20 1.88 4.44
CA ASP A 190 -14.03 2.70 5.34
C ASP A 190 -15.46 2.97 4.81
N VAL A 191 -15.85 2.32 3.71
CA VAL A 191 -17.15 2.59 3.09
C VAL A 191 -18.23 1.70 3.70
N ASP A 192 -19.34 2.34 4.10
CA ASP A 192 -20.50 1.63 4.63
C ASP A 192 -21.11 0.73 3.55
N LYS A 193 -21.27 -0.54 3.89
CA LYS A 193 -21.70 -1.60 2.97
C LYS A 193 -23.21 -1.84 3.01
N ASP A 194 -23.90 -1.36 4.04
CA ASP A 194 -25.35 -1.53 4.21
C ASP A 194 -26.12 -0.24 3.93
N VAL A 195 -25.90 0.29 2.73
CA VAL A 195 -26.46 1.57 2.27
C VAL A 195 -27.18 1.44 0.95
N LYS A 196 -28.09 2.38 0.67
CA LYS A 196 -28.80 2.44 -0.60
C LYS A 196 -27.90 3.10 -1.65
N MET A 197 -27.09 2.28 -2.32
CA MET A 197 -26.17 2.72 -3.37
C MET A 197 -26.92 3.26 -4.60
N ILE A 198 -26.60 4.48 -5.01
CA ILE A 198 -27.07 5.10 -6.26
C ILE A 198 -26.06 4.84 -7.37
N LYS A 199 -24.78 5.14 -7.10
CA LYS A 199 -23.69 4.97 -8.05
C LYS A 199 -22.42 4.56 -7.33
N GLU A 200 -21.69 3.64 -7.95
CA GLU A 200 -20.45 3.09 -7.45
C GLU A 200 -19.50 2.87 -8.63
N LYS A 201 -18.37 3.57 -8.63
CA LYS A 201 -17.39 3.52 -9.71
C LYS A 201 -15.97 3.44 -9.16
N VAL A 202 -15.15 2.57 -9.75
CA VAL A 202 -13.70 2.54 -9.56
C VAL A 202 -13.04 2.94 -10.87
N VAL A 203 -12.04 3.81 -10.79
CA VAL A 203 -11.15 4.15 -11.91
C VAL A 203 -9.72 3.84 -11.50
N ILE A 204 -9.07 2.91 -12.19
CA ILE A 204 -7.63 2.64 -12.04
C ILE A 204 -6.89 3.57 -13.00
N ASP A 205 -6.39 4.69 -12.49
CA ASP A 205 -5.74 5.73 -13.31
C ASP A 205 -4.30 5.34 -13.68
N LYS A 206 -3.59 4.63 -12.79
CA LYS A 206 -2.22 4.15 -13.01
C LYS A 206 -2.14 2.65 -12.83
N LEU A 207 -1.62 1.96 -13.83
CA LEU A 207 -1.25 0.55 -13.76
C LEU A 207 0.12 0.39 -14.41
N SER A 208 1.19 0.38 -13.59
CA SER A 208 2.57 0.32 -14.08
C SER A 208 3.30 -0.92 -13.56
N GLU A 209 3.85 -1.72 -14.48
CA GLU A 209 4.78 -2.81 -14.19
C GLU A 209 6.20 -2.28 -14.32
N ILE A 210 6.91 -2.19 -13.19
CA ILE A 210 8.21 -1.56 -13.06
C ILE A 210 9.26 -2.64 -12.81
N PHE A 211 10.29 -2.68 -13.65
CA PHE A 211 11.40 -3.61 -13.54
C PHE A 211 12.63 -2.93 -12.95
N ILE A 212 13.14 -3.50 -11.87
CA ILE A 212 14.27 -2.97 -11.13
C ILE A 212 15.52 -3.81 -11.45
N PRO A 213 16.62 -3.19 -11.90
CA PRO A 213 17.88 -3.90 -12.16
C PRO A 213 18.57 -4.29 -10.84
N ILE A 214 18.69 -5.59 -10.59
CA ILE A 214 19.34 -6.18 -9.42
C ILE A 214 20.51 -7.06 -9.88
N TYR A 215 21.71 -6.77 -9.42
CA TYR A 215 22.84 -7.68 -9.62
C TYR A 215 22.82 -8.80 -8.57
N GLU A 216 23.00 -10.04 -9.02
CA GLU A 216 23.20 -11.21 -8.16
C GLU A 216 24.61 -11.73 -8.35
N ALA A 217 25.42 -11.65 -7.29
CA ALA A 217 26.74 -12.27 -7.25
C ALA A 217 26.67 -13.61 -6.53
N ARG A 218 27.13 -14.67 -7.20
CA ARG A 218 27.24 -16.00 -6.62
C ARG A 218 28.58 -16.15 -5.92
N CYS A 219 28.58 -16.11 -4.60
CA CYS A 219 29.76 -16.25 -3.76
C CYS A 219 29.88 -17.68 -3.24
N ILE A 220 31.09 -18.25 -3.28
CA ILE A 220 31.38 -19.61 -2.82
C ILE A 220 32.55 -19.55 -1.84
N ASP A 221 32.38 -20.12 -0.64
CA ASP A 221 33.47 -20.24 0.34
C ASP A 221 34.35 -21.48 0.12
N SER A 222 35.44 -21.58 0.88
CA SER A 222 36.37 -22.72 0.86
C SER A 222 35.75 -24.07 1.24
N LYS A 223 34.53 -24.08 1.80
CA LYS A 223 33.75 -25.28 2.14
C LYS A 223 32.66 -25.57 1.10
N ASN A 224 32.70 -24.92 -0.07
CA ASN A 224 31.70 -24.98 -1.13
C ASN A 224 30.30 -24.49 -0.71
N LYS A 225 30.18 -23.73 0.37
CA LYS A 225 28.92 -23.09 0.75
C LYS A 225 28.67 -21.94 -0.21
N VAL A 226 27.45 -21.90 -0.75
CA VAL A 226 27.03 -20.89 -1.71
C VAL A 226 26.17 -19.85 -1.02
N LYS A 227 26.43 -18.57 -1.32
CA LYS A 227 25.58 -17.44 -0.96
C LYS A 227 25.39 -16.53 -2.15
N ILE A 228 24.22 -15.90 -2.22
CA ILE A 228 23.93 -14.88 -3.23
C ILE A 228 23.97 -13.53 -2.55
N LEU A 229 24.84 -12.64 -3.04
CA LEU A 229 24.85 -11.23 -2.67
C LEU A 229 24.04 -10.47 -3.71
N ARG A 230 23.02 -9.75 -3.27
CA ARG A 230 22.12 -9.00 -4.15
C ARG A 230 22.41 -7.51 -4.00
N ILE A 231 22.52 -6.80 -5.13
CA ILE A 231 22.81 -5.36 -5.15
C ILE A 231 21.77 -4.67 -6.03
N ASP A 232 21.05 -3.73 -5.43
CA ASP A 232 20.17 -2.81 -6.14
C ASP A 232 21.02 -1.84 -6.97
N ALA A 233 20.97 -1.97 -8.29
CA ALA A 233 21.77 -1.18 -9.21
C ALA A 233 21.29 0.27 -9.34
N VAL A 234 20.06 0.58 -8.88
CA VAL A 234 19.53 1.95 -8.86
C VAL A 234 19.97 2.67 -7.58
N LYS A 235 19.88 1.99 -6.43
CA LYS A 235 20.21 2.56 -5.10
C LYS A 235 21.66 2.33 -4.67
N ARG A 236 22.44 1.55 -5.41
CA ARG A 236 23.84 1.21 -5.10
C ARG A 236 23.98 0.50 -3.75
N LYS A 237 22.99 -0.32 -3.37
CA LYS A 237 22.87 -0.87 -2.03
C LYS A 237 22.79 -2.39 -2.07
N VAL A 238 23.53 -3.04 -1.17
CA VAL A 238 23.34 -4.48 -0.89
C VAL A 238 21.97 -4.67 -0.26
N ILE A 239 21.19 -5.60 -0.81
CA ILE A 239 19.86 -5.97 -0.33
C ILE A 239 19.85 -7.44 0.11
N SER A 240 19.02 -7.74 1.11
CA SER A 240 18.85 -9.09 1.68
C SER A 240 17.83 -9.90 0.90
#